data_AF-A0A2U1JTY1-F1
#
_entry.id   AF-A0A2U1JTY1-F1
#
_cell.length_a   1.000
_cell.length_b   1.000
_cell.length_c   1.000
_cell.angle_alpha   90.00
_cell.angle_beta   90.00
_cell.angle_gamma   90.00
#
_symmetry.space_group_name_H-M   'P 1'
#
loop_
_entity.id
_entity.type
_entity.pdbx_description
1 polymer ?
#
loop_
_entity_poly.entity_id
_entity_poly.type
_entity_poly.pdbx_seq_one_letter_code
_entity_poly.pdbx_strand_id
1 'polypeptide(L)'
;MYCKVAVNNGSVVIYYGVGGIMRFPTGVKISKVTDKHKKLKQWDYKKDRVNSDVENSAEMNKAIADWLTKADNIVSQYLIEDGINISAPDLKKLLTDIKQGKIQVKSEFFMSNYLEFQERKRVQLVERESKSPESFKTYPTFKNTIEDFQAENDITLKLSDVTNSDWLDIFHSWLLKARPKEITLSNGQIYKFKSLGKLKPASVDKRFEVLTGFFSHLKGKGLIKDDNFLRSYKRTEIIVTSKIKTTLSIKEIHKLYNHKFDDEAKEKIKLIFLFACLTGFRWRDIEEFNKSFISDFKGRKVYKHIASKTRNSSGKIATIPLSNLAIEILEKLDYKLKLYSNGYTNLVLHDLLKETNFFDELTRSEDSETGKLHKRYELLSMHRGRDSFITNLINIVPLHELMSYTSHEKLSTLQKYIDYSRDINPEYVTIFDKNE
;
A
#
# COMPACT_ATOMS: atom_id res chain seq x y z
N MET A 1 27.98 -19.66 9.96
CA MET A 1 27.92 -19.06 11.31
C MET A 1 29.28 -19.20 11.95
N TYR A 2 29.83 -18.10 12.43
CA TYR A 2 31.14 -18.01 13.08
C TYR A 2 31.04 -18.11 14.59
N CYS A 3 29.86 -17.82 15.13
CA CYS A 3 29.50 -17.96 16.54
C CYS A 3 28.63 -19.20 16.77
N LYS A 4 28.60 -19.69 18.01
CA LYS A 4 27.75 -20.80 18.46
C LYS A 4 27.09 -20.46 19.79
N VAL A 5 26.00 -21.14 20.13
CA VAL A 5 25.38 -20.99 21.44
C VAL A 5 25.93 -22.06 22.38
N ALA A 6 26.26 -21.68 23.61
CA ALA A 6 26.71 -22.61 24.63
C ALA A 6 26.11 -22.23 25.99
N VAL A 7 26.12 -23.16 26.94
CA VAL A 7 25.73 -22.88 28.33
C VAL A 7 26.96 -22.88 29.21
N ASN A 8 27.07 -21.86 30.06
CA ASN A 8 28.14 -21.70 31.04
C ASN A 8 27.54 -21.43 32.43
N ASN A 9 27.58 -22.44 33.31
CA ASN A 9 27.11 -22.35 34.70
C ASN A 9 25.69 -21.76 34.85
N GLY A 10 24.74 -22.23 34.03
CA GLY A 10 23.35 -21.77 34.02
C GLY A 10 23.10 -20.45 33.26
N SER A 11 24.13 -19.80 32.72
CA SER A 11 23.96 -18.69 31.77
C SER A 11 24.08 -19.20 30.35
N VAL A 12 23.16 -18.82 29.47
CA VAL A 12 23.33 -19.04 28.03
C VAL A 12 24.25 -17.96 27.46
N VAL A 13 25.25 -18.37 26.69
CA VAL A 13 26.29 -17.49 26.14
C VAL A 13 26.46 -17.72 24.65
N ILE A 14 26.84 -16.66 23.94
CA ILE A 14 27.37 -16.75 22.59
C ILE A 14 28.88 -17.04 22.69
N TYR A 15 29.30 -18.11 22.04
CA TYR A 15 30.68 -18.56 21.94
C TYR A 15 31.27 -18.17 20.59
N TYR A 16 32.46 -17.58 20.62
CA TYR A 16 33.27 -17.28 19.44
C TYR A 16 34.69 -17.81 19.68
N GLY A 17 35.27 -18.44 18.67
CA GLY A 17 36.57 -19.11 18.76
C GLY A 17 37.55 -18.82 17.62
N VAL A 18 37.14 -18.05 16.60
CA VAL A 18 37.96 -17.82 15.39
C VAL A 18 39.07 -16.79 15.65
N GLY A 19 38.77 -15.69 16.33
CA GLY A 19 39.73 -14.65 16.73
C GLY A 19 40.11 -14.69 18.22
N GLY A 20 40.09 -15.88 18.82
CA GLY A 20 40.25 -16.10 20.26
C GLY A 20 38.96 -16.53 20.96
N ILE A 21 39.05 -16.95 22.23
CA ILE A 21 37.91 -17.48 22.98
C ILE A 21 37.11 -16.35 23.61
N MET A 22 35.86 -16.18 23.18
CA MET A 22 34.89 -15.28 23.80
C MET A 22 33.65 -16.05 24.27
N ARG A 23 33.15 -15.68 25.46
CA ARG A 23 31.82 -16.08 25.96
C ARG A 23 31.04 -14.83 26.32
N PHE A 24 29.98 -14.52 25.57
CA PHE A 24 29.15 -13.34 25.78
C PHE A 24 27.76 -13.71 26.32
N PRO A 25 27.33 -13.19 27.49
CA PRO A 25 26.05 -13.57 28.09
C PRO A 25 24.86 -12.91 27.39
N THR A 26 23.93 -13.73 26.88
CA THR A 26 22.70 -13.27 26.19
C THR A 26 21.71 -12.59 27.14
N GLY A 27 21.88 -12.81 28.46
CA GLY A 27 20.92 -12.38 29.48
C GLY A 27 19.93 -13.48 29.88
N VAL A 28 19.87 -14.56 29.10
CA VAL A 28 19.05 -15.74 29.41
C VAL A 28 19.75 -16.61 30.45
N LYS A 29 19.03 -16.90 31.54
CA LYS A 29 19.47 -17.81 32.61
C LYS A 29 18.56 -19.03 32.65
N ILE A 30 19.15 -20.19 32.88
CA ILE A 30 18.45 -21.46 33.08
C ILE A 30 18.88 -22.07 34.41
N SER A 31 18.01 -22.91 34.96
CA SER A 31 18.23 -23.61 36.23
C SER A 31 19.50 -24.46 36.20
N LYS A 32 20.23 -24.45 37.32
CA LYS A 32 21.45 -25.25 37.52
C LYS A 32 21.19 -26.72 37.85
N VAL A 33 19.92 -27.13 37.91
CA VAL A 33 19.56 -28.52 38.19
C VAL A 33 20.05 -29.42 37.05
N THR A 34 20.92 -30.36 37.42
CA THR A 34 21.48 -31.33 36.47
C THR A 34 20.74 -32.67 36.50
N ASP A 35 20.84 -33.42 35.41
CA ASP A 35 20.51 -34.82 35.38
C ASP A 35 21.65 -35.68 35.97
N LYS A 36 21.44 -37.01 35.97
CA LYS A 36 22.42 -38.03 36.39
C LYS A 36 23.74 -38.00 35.60
N HIS A 37 23.79 -37.30 34.47
CA HIS A 37 24.97 -37.12 33.61
C HIS A 37 25.60 -35.72 33.73
N LYS A 38 25.24 -34.95 34.78
CA LYS A 38 25.71 -33.57 35.01
C LYS A 38 25.33 -32.59 33.89
N LYS A 39 24.31 -32.90 33.06
CA LYS A 39 23.76 -31.99 32.03
C LYS A 39 22.59 -31.20 32.58
N LEU A 40 22.46 -29.94 32.16
CA LEU A 40 21.40 -29.04 32.64
C LEU A 40 20.05 -29.46 32.04
N LYS A 41 19.06 -29.75 32.90
CA LYS A 41 17.75 -30.29 32.46
C LYS A 41 16.96 -29.35 31.53
N GLN A 42 17.19 -28.04 31.65
CA GLN A 42 16.47 -27.02 30.89
C GLN A 42 17.11 -26.70 29.53
N TRP A 43 18.22 -27.36 29.16
CA TRP A 43 18.93 -27.13 27.90
C TRP A 43 18.85 -28.35 26.99
N ASP A 44 18.45 -28.13 25.73
CA ASP A 44 18.52 -29.14 24.68
C ASP A 44 19.89 -29.07 23.99
N TYR A 45 20.80 -29.97 24.39
CA TYR A 45 22.15 -30.07 23.83
C TYR A 45 22.21 -30.58 22.39
N LYS A 46 21.12 -31.10 21.82
CA LYS A 46 21.09 -31.50 20.40
C LYS A 46 20.68 -30.34 19.49
N LYS A 47 19.85 -29.44 20.01
CA LYS A 47 19.28 -28.32 19.26
C LYS A 47 19.82 -26.94 19.68
N ASP A 48 20.78 -26.92 20.61
CA ASP A 48 21.41 -25.72 21.18
C ASP A 48 20.40 -24.62 21.58
N ARG A 49 19.34 -25.03 22.29
CA ARG A 49 18.24 -24.14 22.68
C ARG A 49 17.66 -24.51 24.05
N VAL A 50 16.90 -23.59 24.63
CA VAL A 50 16.11 -23.85 25.84
C VAL A 50 14.99 -24.82 25.50
N ASN A 51 14.78 -25.85 26.34
CA ASN A 51 13.74 -26.85 26.13
C ASN A 51 12.34 -26.20 26.10
N SER A 52 11.44 -26.71 25.25
CA SER A 52 10.06 -26.18 25.08
C SER A 52 9.26 -26.21 26.37
N ASP A 53 9.58 -27.14 27.27
CA ASP A 53 8.88 -27.35 28.54
C ASP A 53 9.22 -26.28 29.60
N VAL A 54 10.18 -25.40 29.31
CA VAL A 54 10.53 -24.27 30.17
C VAL A 54 9.56 -23.11 29.90
N GLU A 55 9.02 -22.53 30.96
CA GLU A 55 8.18 -21.33 30.89
C GLU A 55 8.93 -20.19 30.17
N ASN A 56 8.27 -19.50 29.24
CA ASN A 56 8.85 -18.47 28.38
C ASN A 56 9.98 -18.95 27.46
N SER A 57 10.12 -20.26 27.20
CA SER A 57 11.15 -20.82 26.31
C SER A 57 11.16 -20.19 24.90
N ALA A 58 10.00 -19.82 24.36
CA ALA A 58 9.89 -19.15 23.06
C ALA A 58 10.57 -17.77 23.05
N GLU A 59 10.33 -16.96 24.09
CA GLU A 59 10.95 -15.64 24.24
C GLU A 59 12.45 -15.75 24.54
N MET A 60 12.84 -16.71 25.38
CA MET A 60 14.24 -16.99 25.70
C MET A 60 15.02 -17.40 24.45
N ASN A 61 14.46 -18.32 23.65
CA ASN A 61 15.07 -18.77 22.41
C ASN A 61 15.14 -17.67 21.35
N LYS A 62 14.13 -16.78 21.29
CA LYS A 62 14.16 -15.58 20.45
C LYS A 62 15.31 -14.64 20.86
N ALA A 63 15.45 -14.35 22.15
CA ALA A 63 16.54 -13.50 22.65
C ALA A 63 17.93 -14.10 22.38
N ILE A 64 18.08 -15.44 22.49
CA ILE A 64 19.32 -16.15 22.13
C ILE A 64 19.62 -16.00 20.64
N ALA A 65 18.64 -16.24 19.78
CA ALA A 65 18.78 -16.13 18.33
C ALA A 65 19.15 -14.69 17.91
N ASP A 66 18.51 -13.68 18.52
CA ASP A 66 18.81 -12.27 18.28
C ASP A 66 20.27 -11.94 18.60
N TRP A 67 20.79 -12.41 19.74
CA TRP A 67 22.19 -12.20 20.13
C TRP A 67 23.18 -12.98 19.28
N LEU A 68 22.86 -14.21 18.90
CA LEU A 68 23.69 -15.00 17.98
C LEU A 68 23.82 -14.30 16.64
N THR A 69 22.69 -13.83 16.10
CA THR A 69 22.63 -13.11 14.82
C THR A 69 23.45 -11.82 14.87
N LYS A 70 23.32 -11.03 15.95
CA LYS A 70 24.13 -9.82 16.15
C LYS A 70 25.62 -10.12 16.16
N ALA A 71 26.04 -11.17 16.87
CA ALA A 71 27.45 -11.55 16.94
C ALA A 71 27.97 -12.04 15.58
N ASP A 72 27.21 -12.88 14.88
CA ASP A 72 27.59 -13.37 13.55
C ASP A 72 27.66 -12.25 12.51
N ASN A 73 26.76 -11.27 12.58
CA ASN A 73 26.79 -10.11 11.68
C ASN A 73 28.07 -9.28 11.89
N ILE A 74 28.43 -8.99 13.15
CA ILE A 74 29.67 -8.24 13.44
C ILE A 74 30.89 -8.99 12.91
N VAL A 75 30.96 -10.31 13.13
CA VAL A 75 32.09 -11.11 12.65
C VAL A 75 32.13 -11.13 11.12
N SER A 76 30.97 -11.24 10.47
CA SER A 76 30.88 -11.26 8.99
C SER A 76 31.32 -9.93 8.39
N GLN A 77 30.96 -8.80 9.01
CA GLN A 77 31.36 -7.47 8.54
C GLN A 77 32.89 -7.32 8.50
N TYR A 78 33.59 -7.68 9.58
CA TYR A 78 35.05 -7.58 9.66
C TYR A 78 35.77 -8.54 8.69
N LEU A 79 35.19 -9.71 8.44
CA LEU A 79 35.73 -10.68 7.47
C LEU A 79 35.62 -10.21 6.02
N ILE A 80 34.54 -9.49 5.67
CA ILE A 80 34.25 -9.06 4.29
C ILE A 80 34.91 -7.72 3.96
N GLU A 81 34.92 -6.76 4.90
CA GLU A 81 35.42 -5.41 4.65
C GLU A 81 36.96 -5.32 4.74
N ASP A 82 37.58 -6.04 5.69
CA ASP A 82 39.01 -5.90 5.99
C ASP A 82 39.82 -7.20 5.75
N GLY A 83 39.16 -8.33 5.50
CA GLY A 83 39.82 -9.64 5.37
C GLY A 83 40.45 -10.15 6.68
N ILE A 84 40.07 -9.57 7.82
CA ILE A 84 40.68 -9.83 9.13
C ILE A 84 39.64 -10.46 10.08
N ASN A 85 40.07 -11.46 10.85
CA ASN A 85 39.25 -12.00 11.94
C ASN A 85 39.21 -11.02 13.11
N ILE A 86 38.02 -10.54 13.49
CA ILE A 86 37.84 -9.71 14.69
C ILE A 86 38.36 -10.43 15.94
N SER A 87 39.12 -9.72 16.80
CA SER A 87 39.60 -10.30 18.04
C SER A 87 38.46 -10.55 19.04
N ALA A 88 38.57 -11.61 19.86
CA ALA A 88 37.60 -11.90 20.92
C ALA A 88 37.36 -10.72 21.89
N PRO A 89 38.39 -9.96 22.33
CA PRO A 89 38.21 -8.74 23.11
C PRO A 89 37.38 -7.66 22.41
N ASP A 90 37.63 -7.42 21.12
CA ASP A 90 36.94 -6.38 20.35
C ASP A 90 35.48 -6.75 20.09
N LEU A 91 35.22 -8.00 19.71
CA LEU A 91 33.86 -8.51 19.55
C LEU A 91 33.07 -8.41 20.87
N LYS A 92 33.70 -8.75 22.00
CA LYS A 92 33.08 -8.64 23.32
C LYS A 92 32.76 -7.20 23.69
N LYS A 93 33.66 -6.26 23.36
CA LYS A 93 33.46 -4.82 23.60
C LYS A 93 32.26 -4.32 22.80
N LEU A 94 32.21 -4.59 21.50
CA LEU A 94 31.09 -4.21 20.63
C LEU A 94 29.76 -4.78 21.13
N LEU A 95 29.69 -6.08 21.43
CA LEU A 95 28.48 -6.72 21.96
C LEU A 95 28.04 -6.13 23.31
N THR A 96 29.00 -5.72 24.15
CA THR A 96 28.73 -5.06 25.43
C THR A 96 28.18 -3.66 25.22
N ASP A 97 28.76 -2.89 24.30
CA ASP A 97 28.29 -1.55 23.95
C ASP A 97 26.88 -1.60 23.34
N ILE A 98 26.58 -2.62 22.53
CA ILE A 98 25.23 -2.90 22.01
C ILE A 98 24.25 -3.23 23.14
N LYS A 99 24.68 -4.05 24.10
CA LYS A 99 23.86 -4.44 25.26
C LYS A 99 23.58 -3.25 26.19
N GLN A 100 24.50 -2.30 26.24
CA GLN A 100 24.38 -1.04 26.99
C GLN A 100 23.68 0.06 26.17
N GLY A 101 23.25 -0.21 24.93
CA GLY A 101 22.58 0.76 24.06
C GLY A 101 23.50 1.86 23.49
N LYS A 102 24.81 1.72 23.64
CA LYS A 102 25.81 2.68 23.13
C LYS A 102 26.08 2.54 21.63
N ILE A 103 25.83 1.36 21.06
CA ILE A 103 26.02 1.05 19.64
C ILE A 103 24.77 0.33 19.10
N GLN A 104 24.20 0.81 18.00
CA GLN A 104 23.11 0.14 17.30
C GLN A 104 23.72 -0.81 16.26
N VAL A 105 23.54 -2.13 16.39
CA VAL A 105 23.97 -3.09 15.35
C VAL A 105 23.21 -2.77 14.08
N LYS A 106 23.94 -2.35 13.05
CA LYS A 106 23.42 -2.25 11.70
C LYS A 106 23.18 -3.68 11.21
N SER A 107 21.92 -4.11 11.14
CA SER A 107 21.60 -5.41 10.53
C SER A 107 21.88 -5.31 9.04
N GLU A 108 22.59 -6.28 8.47
CA GLU A 108 22.75 -6.40 7.01
C GLU A 108 21.47 -6.93 6.35
N PHE A 109 20.56 -7.53 7.10
CA PHE A 109 19.39 -8.20 6.53
C PHE A 109 18.32 -7.20 6.12
N PHE A 110 17.80 -7.37 4.91
CA PHE A 110 16.72 -6.54 4.36
C PHE A 110 15.50 -6.51 5.28
N MET A 111 15.02 -7.69 5.68
CA MET A 111 13.77 -7.82 6.43
C MET A 111 13.82 -7.18 7.80
N SER A 112 14.95 -7.28 8.53
CA SER A 112 15.11 -6.63 9.83
C SER A 112 14.97 -5.11 9.72
N ASN A 113 15.67 -4.51 8.76
CA ASN A 113 15.60 -3.07 8.53
C ASN A 113 14.23 -2.62 8.02
N TYR A 114 13.60 -3.45 7.18
CA TYR A 114 12.28 -3.15 6.65
C TYR A 114 11.20 -3.17 7.74
N LEU A 115 11.24 -4.12 8.68
CA LEU A 115 10.30 -4.16 9.80
C LEU A 115 10.40 -2.91 10.67
N GLU A 116 11.62 -2.42 10.92
CA GLU A 116 11.82 -1.17 11.64
C GLU A 116 11.24 0.04 10.88
N PHE A 117 11.49 0.10 9.56
CA PHE A 117 10.90 1.12 8.69
C PHE A 117 9.37 1.07 8.69
N GLN A 118 8.79 -0.13 8.60
CA GLN A 118 7.35 -0.35 8.64
C GLN A 118 6.76 0.13 9.96
N GLU A 119 7.40 -0.18 11.09
CA GLU A 119 6.93 0.25 12.40
C GLU A 119 6.95 1.77 12.55
N ARG A 120 8.03 2.42 12.09
CA ARG A 120 8.09 3.89 12.02
C ARG A 120 6.94 4.47 11.19
N LYS A 121 6.57 3.81 10.08
CA LYS A 121 5.43 4.22 9.24
C LYS A 121 4.09 3.97 9.91
N ARG A 122 3.95 2.90 10.71
CA ARG A 122 2.76 2.63 11.53
C ARG A 122 2.54 3.76 12.53
N VAL A 123 3.56 4.11 13.31
CA VAL A 123 3.51 5.24 14.27
C VAL A 123 3.17 6.54 13.54
N GLN A 124 3.85 6.83 12.42
CA GLN A 124 3.64 8.07 11.67
C GLN A 124 2.21 8.21 11.10
N LEU A 125 1.65 7.13 10.56
CA LEU A 125 0.40 7.16 9.79
C LEU A 125 -0.84 6.79 10.59
N VAL A 126 -0.69 5.98 11.65
CA VAL A 126 -1.82 5.47 12.44
C VAL A 126 -1.89 6.20 13.78
N GLU A 127 -0.80 6.22 14.55
CA GLU A 127 -0.83 6.74 15.93
C GLU A 127 -0.81 8.27 16.01
N ARG A 128 -0.16 8.95 15.05
CA ARG A 128 -0.16 10.43 15.02
C ARG A 128 -1.47 11.04 14.51
N GLU A 129 -2.46 10.22 14.16
CA GLU A 129 -3.77 10.58 13.55
C GLU A 129 -3.73 11.49 12.30
N SER A 130 -2.55 11.86 11.83
CA SER A 130 -2.31 12.83 10.76
C SER A 130 -2.73 12.34 9.36
N LYS A 131 -2.91 11.03 9.19
CA LYS A 131 -3.29 10.39 7.92
C LYS A 131 -4.22 9.21 8.18
N SER A 132 -4.92 8.76 7.14
CA SER A 132 -5.87 7.65 7.30
C SER A 132 -5.15 6.30 7.41
N PRO A 133 -5.62 5.37 8.27
CA PRO A 133 -5.04 4.03 8.44
C PRO A 133 -4.96 3.21 7.15
N GLU A 134 -5.82 3.48 6.18
CA GLU A 134 -5.78 2.85 4.85
C GLU A 134 -4.45 3.10 4.12
N SER A 135 -3.79 4.23 4.40
CA SER A 135 -2.48 4.56 3.83
C SER A 135 -1.38 3.60 4.31
N PHE A 136 -1.57 2.95 5.46
CA PHE A 136 -0.61 1.98 5.99
C PHE A 136 -0.73 0.59 5.33
N LYS A 137 -1.89 0.24 4.74
CA LYS A 137 -2.13 -1.12 4.21
C LYS A 137 -1.10 -1.56 3.16
N THR A 138 -0.47 -0.64 2.44
CA THR A 138 0.54 -0.96 1.43
C THR A 138 1.84 -1.54 2.01
N TYR A 139 2.22 -1.17 3.24
CA TYR A 139 3.49 -1.63 3.84
C TYR A 139 3.48 -3.12 4.23
N PRO A 140 2.44 -3.65 4.91
CA PRO A 140 2.29 -5.10 5.07
C PRO A 140 2.21 -5.85 3.74
N THR A 141 1.56 -5.29 2.72
CA THR A 141 1.49 -5.96 1.41
C THR A 141 2.87 -6.05 0.76
N PHE A 142 3.68 -4.98 0.84
CA PHE A 142 5.06 -5.02 0.33
C PHE A 142 5.92 -6.00 1.12
N LYS A 143 5.76 -6.07 2.46
CA LYS A 143 6.42 -7.08 3.31
C LYS A 143 6.16 -8.49 2.77
N ASN A 144 4.89 -8.83 2.56
CA ASN A 144 4.48 -10.13 2.04
C ASN A 144 5.09 -10.41 0.65
N THR A 145 5.16 -9.38 -0.21
CA THR A 145 5.79 -9.48 -1.53
C THR A 145 7.28 -9.87 -1.43
N ILE A 146 8.03 -9.28 -0.48
CA ILE A 146 9.45 -9.63 -0.28
C ILE A 146 9.60 -11.02 0.36
N GLU A 147 8.74 -11.39 1.31
CA GLU A 147 8.74 -12.73 1.90
C GLU A 147 8.49 -13.81 0.84
N ASP A 148 7.51 -13.58 -0.05
CA ASP A 148 7.22 -14.49 -1.16
C ASP A 148 8.40 -14.58 -2.14
N PHE A 149 9.06 -13.46 -2.45
CA PHE A 149 10.25 -13.43 -3.29
C PHE A 149 11.41 -14.23 -2.67
N GLN A 150 11.68 -14.04 -1.38
CA GLN A 150 12.73 -14.78 -0.66
C GLN A 150 12.44 -16.27 -0.60
N ALA A 151 11.18 -16.66 -0.34
CA ALA A 151 10.77 -18.06 -0.24
C ALA A 151 10.91 -18.79 -1.57
N GLU A 152 10.47 -18.19 -2.68
CA GLU A 152 10.58 -18.82 -4.00
C GLU A 152 12.03 -19.02 -4.47
N ASN A 153 12.91 -18.09 -4.12
CA ASN A 153 14.32 -18.16 -4.49
C ASN A 153 15.18 -18.87 -3.44
N ASP A 154 14.59 -19.30 -2.31
CA ASP A 154 15.28 -19.91 -1.16
C ASP A 154 16.48 -19.08 -0.67
N ILE A 155 16.29 -17.75 -0.60
CA ILE A 155 17.33 -16.79 -0.22
C ILE A 155 16.89 -15.94 0.98
N THR A 156 17.86 -15.42 1.71
CA THR A 156 17.65 -14.34 2.68
C THR A 156 18.37 -13.10 2.19
N LEU A 157 17.61 -12.07 1.80
CA LEU A 157 18.16 -10.86 1.21
C LEU A 157 18.93 -10.03 2.24
N LYS A 158 20.15 -9.64 1.87
CA LYS A 158 20.91 -8.58 2.51
C LYS A 158 20.70 -7.24 1.80
N LEU A 159 21.12 -6.16 2.46
CA LEU A 159 21.08 -4.81 1.88
C LEU A 159 21.99 -4.70 0.64
N SER A 160 23.15 -5.34 0.66
CA SER A 160 24.08 -5.40 -0.48
C SER A 160 23.45 -6.00 -1.74
N ASP A 161 22.58 -6.99 -1.56
CA ASP A 161 22.01 -7.78 -2.64
C ASP A 161 20.97 -6.98 -3.43
N VAL A 162 20.34 -5.98 -2.78
CA VAL A 162 19.24 -5.19 -3.33
C VAL A 162 19.65 -3.79 -3.78
N THR A 163 20.87 -3.34 -3.46
CA THR A 163 21.35 -1.98 -3.76
C THR A 163 22.02 -1.87 -5.14
N ASN A 164 21.45 -2.53 -6.14
CA ASN A 164 21.95 -2.54 -7.52
C ASN A 164 20.79 -2.65 -8.51
N SER A 165 21.03 -2.30 -9.77
CA SER A 165 19.99 -2.32 -10.82
C SER A 165 19.60 -3.75 -11.23
N ASP A 166 20.54 -4.69 -11.24
CA ASP A 166 20.28 -6.08 -11.65
C ASP A 166 19.19 -6.74 -10.78
N TRP A 167 19.25 -6.51 -9.47
CA TRP A 167 18.20 -6.98 -8.56
C TRP A 167 16.86 -6.29 -8.82
N LEU A 168 16.84 -5.00 -9.19
CA LEU A 168 15.60 -4.32 -9.55
C LEU A 168 14.96 -4.95 -10.79
N ASP A 169 15.76 -5.35 -11.79
CA ASP A 169 15.26 -6.05 -12.97
C ASP A 169 14.70 -7.43 -12.65
N ILE A 170 15.41 -8.21 -11.83
CA ILE A 170 14.94 -9.51 -11.35
C ILE A 170 13.64 -9.34 -10.57
N PHE A 171 13.60 -8.39 -9.64
CA PHE A 171 12.43 -8.14 -8.80
C PHE A 171 11.24 -7.61 -9.62
N HIS A 172 11.46 -6.68 -10.54
CA HIS A 172 10.41 -6.16 -11.42
C HIS A 172 9.84 -7.27 -12.30
N SER A 173 10.70 -8.03 -12.98
CA SER A 173 10.31 -9.19 -13.78
C SER A 173 9.55 -10.23 -12.96
N TRP A 174 9.97 -10.43 -11.70
CA TRP A 174 9.32 -11.33 -10.78
C TRP A 174 7.88 -10.90 -10.47
N LEU A 175 7.62 -9.60 -10.24
CA LEU A 175 6.29 -9.06 -9.95
C LEU A 175 5.28 -9.22 -11.10
N LEU A 176 5.76 -9.23 -12.34
CA LEU A 176 4.92 -9.34 -13.54
C LEU A 176 4.48 -10.78 -13.84
N LYS A 177 5.21 -11.77 -13.35
CA LYS A 177 4.91 -13.18 -13.59
C LYS A 177 3.85 -13.71 -12.61
N ALA A 178 2.99 -14.62 -13.06
CA ALA A 178 2.01 -15.29 -12.21
C ALA A 178 2.70 -16.32 -11.29
N ARG A 179 2.11 -16.58 -10.12
CA ARG A 179 2.62 -17.54 -9.15
C ARG A 179 1.58 -18.61 -8.80
N PRO A 180 2.02 -19.86 -8.53
CA PRO A 180 1.13 -20.88 -8.00
C PRO A 180 0.66 -20.49 -6.58
N LYS A 181 -0.36 -21.20 -6.07
CA LYS A 181 -0.84 -20.98 -4.70
C LYS A 181 0.19 -21.42 -3.66
N GLU A 182 0.97 -22.45 -3.97
CA GLU A 182 1.97 -23.01 -3.07
C GLU A 182 3.14 -23.63 -3.86
N ILE A 183 4.29 -23.73 -3.20
CA ILE A 183 5.51 -24.40 -3.66
C ILE A 183 6.09 -25.25 -2.54
N THR A 184 6.88 -26.26 -2.91
CA THR A 184 7.70 -27.02 -1.96
C THR A 184 9.10 -26.41 -1.95
N LEU A 185 9.53 -25.94 -0.78
CA LEU A 185 10.87 -25.39 -0.56
C LEU A 185 11.93 -26.51 -0.58
N SER A 186 13.20 -26.14 -0.73
CA SER A 186 14.35 -27.07 -0.73
C SER A 186 14.42 -27.95 0.52
N ASN A 187 13.89 -27.45 1.65
CA ASN A 187 13.82 -28.18 2.92
C ASN A 187 12.59 -29.10 3.05
N GLY A 188 11.79 -29.27 1.99
CA GLY A 188 10.59 -30.10 1.94
C GLY A 188 9.33 -29.45 2.53
N GLN A 189 9.41 -28.20 3.01
CA GLN A 189 8.24 -27.50 3.56
C GLN A 189 7.38 -26.89 2.45
N ILE A 190 6.06 -26.94 2.62
CA ILE A 190 5.11 -26.29 1.73
C ILE A 190 4.99 -24.81 2.10
N TYR A 191 5.35 -23.92 1.19
CA TYR A 191 5.16 -22.49 1.31
C TYR A 191 3.94 -22.04 0.50
N LYS A 192 3.03 -21.29 1.14
CA LYS A 192 1.84 -20.73 0.49
C LYS A 192 2.08 -19.26 0.16
N PHE A 193 1.97 -18.91 -1.12
CA PHE A 193 2.14 -17.54 -1.59
C PHE A 193 1.03 -16.64 -1.03
N LYS A 194 1.43 -15.46 -0.56
CA LYS A 194 0.50 -14.41 -0.12
C LYS A 194 0.08 -13.51 -1.29
N SER A 195 0.92 -13.45 -2.33
CA SER A 195 0.72 -12.70 -3.57
C SER A 195 0.74 -13.65 -4.77
N LEU A 196 -0.33 -13.65 -5.57
CA LEU A 196 -0.45 -14.48 -6.78
C LEU A 196 0.36 -13.95 -7.98
N GLY A 197 1.07 -12.82 -7.82
CA GLY A 197 1.86 -12.19 -8.88
C GLY A 197 0.97 -11.53 -9.94
N LYS A 198 1.46 -11.48 -11.20
CA LYS A 198 0.77 -10.87 -12.36
C LYS A 198 0.32 -9.42 -12.10
N LEU A 199 1.21 -8.62 -11.50
CA LEU A 199 0.86 -7.26 -11.10
C LEU A 199 0.77 -6.32 -12.30
N LYS A 200 -0.30 -5.53 -12.36
CA LYS A 200 -0.43 -4.42 -13.33
C LYS A 200 0.60 -3.32 -13.01
N PRO A 201 1.03 -2.50 -14.00
CA PRO A 201 2.06 -1.47 -13.81
C PRO A 201 1.79 -0.53 -12.62
N ALA A 202 0.55 -0.09 -12.41
CA ALA A 202 0.19 0.75 -11.27
C ALA A 202 0.35 0.08 -9.90
N SER A 203 0.27 -1.26 -9.84
CA SER A 203 0.54 -2.03 -8.61
C SER A 203 2.04 -2.24 -8.40
N VAL A 204 2.80 -2.43 -9.48
CA VAL A 204 4.27 -2.46 -9.45
C VAL A 204 4.82 -1.12 -8.97
N ASP A 205 4.34 -0.01 -9.53
CA ASP A 205 4.72 1.35 -9.13
C ASP A 205 4.57 1.59 -7.63
N LYS A 206 3.46 1.11 -7.03
CA LYS A 206 3.25 1.18 -5.57
C LYS A 206 4.26 0.37 -4.77
N ARG A 207 4.72 -0.78 -5.27
CA ARG A 207 5.77 -1.57 -4.59
C ARG A 207 7.10 -0.82 -4.64
N PHE A 208 7.44 -0.25 -5.79
CA PHE A 208 8.65 0.57 -5.94
C PHE A 208 8.58 1.91 -5.20
N GLU A 209 7.39 2.47 -4.99
CA GLU A 209 7.19 3.66 -4.13
C GLU A 209 7.51 3.34 -2.67
N VAL A 210 7.04 2.20 -2.14
CA VAL A 210 7.42 1.73 -0.79
C VAL A 210 8.92 1.47 -0.70
N LEU A 211 9.50 0.81 -1.71
CA LEU A 211 10.93 0.53 -1.79
C LEU A 211 11.76 1.83 -1.80
N THR A 212 11.33 2.84 -2.55
CA THR A 212 11.98 4.17 -2.58
C THR A 212 11.95 4.81 -1.19
N GLY A 213 10.80 4.78 -0.52
CA GLY A 213 10.67 5.29 0.85
C GLY A 213 11.56 4.53 1.85
N PHE A 214 11.71 3.22 1.68
CA PHE A 214 12.59 2.38 2.48
C PHE A 214 14.07 2.71 2.24
N PHE A 215 14.51 2.85 0.99
CA PHE A 215 15.91 3.18 0.67
C PHE A 215 16.29 4.58 1.15
N SER A 216 15.38 5.55 1.05
CA SER A 216 15.59 6.87 1.67
C SER A 216 15.77 6.77 3.18
N HIS A 217 15.08 5.85 3.85
CA HIS A 217 15.27 5.61 5.27
C HIS A 217 16.63 4.96 5.58
N LEU A 218 17.07 4.00 4.77
CA LEU A 218 18.40 3.39 4.89
C LEU A 218 19.51 4.42 4.67
N LYS A 219 19.37 5.30 3.67
CA LYS A 219 20.30 6.40 3.39
C LYS A 219 20.38 7.36 4.57
N GLY A 220 19.24 7.75 5.13
CA GLY A 220 19.19 8.58 6.34
C GLY A 220 19.85 7.95 7.58
N LYS A 221 20.02 6.62 7.61
CA LYS A 221 20.75 5.88 8.65
C LYS A 221 22.23 5.63 8.31
N GLY A 222 22.68 6.04 7.13
CA GLY A 222 24.02 5.70 6.63
C GLY A 222 24.23 4.20 6.46
N LEU A 223 23.18 3.46 6.06
CA LEU A 223 23.24 2.04 5.71
C LEU A 223 23.48 1.81 4.22
N ILE A 224 23.11 2.78 3.40
CA ILE A 224 23.40 2.81 1.96
C ILE A 224 23.94 4.19 1.61
N LYS A 225 24.84 4.27 0.63
CA LYS A 225 25.44 5.53 0.19
C LYS A 225 24.49 6.33 -0.70
N ASP A 226 23.78 5.65 -1.60
CA ASP A 226 22.91 6.29 -2.56
C ASP A 226 21.63 5.49 -2.88
N ASP A 227 20.58 6.20 -3.30
CA ASP A 227 19.28 5.70 -3.71
C ASP A 227 18.83 6.23 -5.10
N ASN A 228 19.69 6.96 -5.82
CA ASN A 228 19.32 7.56 -7.10
C ASN A 228 19.07 6.53 -8.20
N PHE A 229 19.80 5.41 -8.22
CA PHE A 229 19.60 4.34 -9.21
C PHE A 229 18.16 3.82 -9.16
N LEU A 230 17.61 3.57 -7.96
CA LEU A 230 16.22 3.14 -7.76
C LEU A 230 15.22 4.19 -8.25
N ARG A 231 15.48 5.48 -7.97
CA ARG A 231 14.61 6.58 -8.43
C ARG A 231 14.61 6.71 -9.94
N SER A 232 15.78 6.58 -10.56
CA SER A 232 15.93 6.60 -12.02
C SER A 232 15.20 5.41 -12.63
N TYR A 233 15.45 4.20 -12.12
CA TYR A 233 14.80 2.96 -12.56
C TYR A 233 13.28 3.07 -12.50
N LYS A 234 12.72 3.52 -11.37
CA LYS A 234 11.27 3.71 -11.22
C LYS A 234 10.71 4.68 -12.26
N ARG A 235 11.47 5.70 -12.67
CA ARG A 235 11.04 6.69 -13.66
C ARG A 235 11.14 6.16 -15.10
N THR A 236 12.15 5.35 -15.41
CA THR A 236 12.43 4.88 -16.78
C THR A 236 11.72 3.56 -17.10
N GLU A 237 11.73 2.62 -16.17
CA GLU A 237 11.27 1.24 -16.42
C GLU A 237 9.80 0.99 -16.03
N ILE A 238 9.26 1.79 -15.10
CA ILE A 238 7.89 1.59 -14.59
C ILE A 238 6.95 2.62 -15.21
N ILE A 239 6.48 2.30 -16.42
CA ILE A 239 5.57 3.15 -17.18
C ILE A 239 4.12 2.81 -16.81
N VAL A 240 3.48 3.69 -16.04
CA VAL A 240 2.05 3.59 -15.74
C VAL A 240 1.27 4.41 -16.76
N THR A 241 0.62 3.74 -17.70
CA THR A 241 -0.25 4.39 -18.68
C THR A 241 -1.49 4.98 -17.99
N SER A 242 -1.87 6.19 -18.41
CA SER A 242 -3.10 6.81 -17.96
C SER A 242 -4.29 6.00 -18.46
N LYS A 243 -5.18 5.59 -17.55
CA LYS A 243 -6.42 4.94 -17.93
C LYS A 243 -7.26 5.88 -18.79
N ILE A 244 -7.81 5.35 -19.87
CA ILE A 244 -8.83 6.07 -20.64
C ILE A 244 -9.98 6.41 -19.69
N LYS A 245 -10.35 7.68 -19.74
CA LYS A 245 -11.46 8.23 -18.98
C LYS A 245 -12.73 8.08 -19.81
N THR A 246 -13.81 7.83 -19.11
CA THR A 246 -15.12 7.62 -19.71
C THR A 246 -16.13 8.22 -18.76
N THR A 247 -16.86 9.21 -19.25
CA THR A 247 -17.77 10.03 -18.46
C THR A 247 -19.11 10.18 -19.15
N LEU A 248 -20.18 10.48 -18.41
CA LEU A 248 -21.50 10.79 -19.01
C LEU A 248 -21.59 12.28 -19.31
N SER A 249 -22.08 12.61 -20.51
CA SER A 249 -22.55 13.95 -20.85
C SER A 249 -23.87 14.27 -20.13
N ILE A 250 -24.23 15.56 -20.07
CA ILE A 250 -25.52 15.99 -19.48
C ILE A 250 -26.71 15.31 -20.20
N LYS A 251 -26.67 15.19 -21.54
CA LYS A 251 -27.72 14.51 -22.32
C LYS A 251 -27.87 13.05 -21.90
N GLU A 252 -26.76 12.34 -21.69
CA GLU A 252 -26.77 10.93 -21.28
C GLU A 252 -27.24 10.75 -19.83
N ILE A 253 -26.89 11.68 -18.93
CA ILE A 253 -27.42 11.71 -17.55
C ILE A 253 -28.94 11.77 -17.58
N HIS A 254 -29.53 12.69 -18.35
CA HIS A 254 -30.99 12.79 -18.48
C HIS A 254 -31.62 11.58 -19.18
N LYS A 255 -30.98 11.06 -20.23
CA LYS A 255 -31.44 9.85 -20.92
C LYS A 255 -31.52 8.65 -19.97
N LEU A 256 -30.46 8.42 -19.19
CA LEU A 256 -30.40 7.33 -18.21
C LEU A 256 -31.40 7.56 -17.07
N TYR A 257 -31.56 8.80 -16.60
CA TYR A 257 -32.54 9.14 -15.57
C TYR A 257 -33.97 8.77 -15.96
N ASN A 258 -34.35 9.05 -17.21
CA ASN A 258 -35.68 8.79 -17.74
C ASN A 258 -35.96 7.31 -18.00
N HIS A 259 -34.93 6.49 -18.21
CA HIS A 259 -35.08 5.05 -18.34
C HIS A 259 -35.53 4.43 -17.01
N LYS A 260 -36.50 3.52 -17.04
CA LYS A 260 -37.07 2.87 -15.86
C LYS A 260 -36.68 1.40 -15.84
N PHE A 261 -36.22 0.95 -14.68
CA PHE A 261 -36.01 -0.47 -14.41
C PHE A 261 -37.13 -0.97 -13.50
N ASP A 262 -37.68 -2.14 -13.82
CA ASP A 262 -38.65 -2.83 -12.95
C ASP A 262 -37.98 -3.38 -11.69
N ASP A 263 -36.69 -3.71 -11.78
CA ASP A 263 -35.87 -4.14 -10.64
C ASP A 263 -35.56 -2.94 -9.73
N GLU A 264 -36.05 -3.02 -8.49
CA GLU A 264 -35.90 -1.95 -7.50
C GLU A 264 -34.43 -1.65 -7.16
N ALA A 265 -33.57 -2.67 -7.12
CA ALA A 265 -32.15 -2.49 -6.81
C ALA A 265 -31.43 -1.78 -7.96
N LYS A 266 -31.72 -2.14 -9.21
CA LYS A 266 -31.21 -1.43 -10.40
C LYS A 266 -31.68 0.02 -10.42
N GLU A 267 -32.95 0.28 -10.16
CA GLU A 267 -33.48 1.65 -10.14
C GLU A 267 -32.78 2.50 -9.05
N LYS A 268 -32.64 1.95 -7.83
CA LYS A 268 -31.92 2.63 -6.75
C LYS A 268 -30.45 2.87 -7.08
N ILE A 269 -29.75 1.87 -7.61
CA ILE A 269 -28.32 1.98 -7.97
C ILE A 269 -28.10 2.99 -9.09
N LYS A 270 -28.98 3.01 -10.10
CA LYS A 270 -28.99 4.04 -11.15
C LYS A 270 -29.12 5.43 -10.55
N LEU A 271 -30.06 5.65 -9.64
CA LEU A 271 -30.26 6.93 -8.97
C LEU A 271 -29.04 7.35 -8.14
N ILE A 272 -28.43 6.43 -7.38
CA ILE A 272 -27.18 6.70 -6.62
C ILE A 272 -26.03 7.06 -7.56
N PHE A 273 -25.89 6.36 -8.69
CA PHE A 273 -24.87 6.67 -9.70
C PHE A 273 -25.08 8.06 -10.31
N LEU A 274 -26.30 8.39 -10.72
CA LEU A 274 -26.65 9.70 -11.25
C LEU A 274 -26.44 10.81 -10.21
N PHE A 275 -26.75 10.54 -8.94
CA PHE A 275 -26.42 11.48 -7.85
C PHE A 275 -24.92 11.78 -7.79
N ALA A 276 -24.07 10.77 -7.93
CA ALA A 276 -22.61 10.97 -8.00
C ALA A 276 -22.20 11.78 -9.25
N CYS A 277 -22.85 11.56 -10.41
CA CYS A 277 -22.66 12.36 -11.62
C CYS A 277 -23.02 13.85 -11.44
N LEU A 278 -23.99 14.14 -10.58
CA LEU A 278 -24.51 15.50 -10.35
C LEU A 278 -23.82 16.24 -9.20
N THR A 279 -23.05 15.54 -8.36
CA THR A 279 -22.46 16.12 -7.14
C THR A 279 -20.96 15.91 -7.00
N GLY A 280 -20.35 15.00 -7.76
CA GLY A 280 -18.92 14.72 -7.67
C GLY A 280 -18.51 13.91 -6.42
N PHE A 281 -19.48 13.29 -5.74
CA PHE A 281 -19.23 12.50 -4.53
C PHE A 281 -18.31 11.31 -4.81
N ARG A 282 -17.42 11.01 -3.85
CA ARG A 282 -16.72 9.72 -3.82
C ARG A 282 -17.62 8.69 -3.14
N TRP A 283 -17.29 7.41 -3.32
CA TRP A 283 -18.03 6.33 -2.66
C TRP A 283 -18.14 6.50 -1.14
N ARG A 284 -17.04 6.88 -0.46
CA ARG A 284 -17.10 7.13 1.00
C ARG A 284 -18.00 8.32 1.35
N ASP A 285 -18.10 9.34 0.49
CA ASP A 285 -19.02 10.47 0.71
C ASP A 285 -20.50 10.02 0.58
N ILE A 286 -20.78 9.03 -0.28
CA ILE A 286 -22.10 8.38 -0.39
C ILE A 286 -22.41 7.56 0.86
N GLU A 287 -21.43 6.80 1.36
CA GLU A 287 -21.58 6.00 2.60
C GLU A 287 -21.80 6.86 3.84
N GLU A 288 -21.16 8.03 3.90
CA GLU A 288 -21.22 8.97 5.02
C GLU A 288 -22.28 10.06 4.82
N PHE A 289 -23.11 9.95 3.78
CA PHE A 289 -24.13 10.96 3.48
C PHE A 289 -25.08 11.16 4.66
N ASN A 290 -25.35 12.43 4.98
CA ASN A 290 -26.29 12.80 6.03
C ASN A 290 -27.14 14.01 5.60
N LYS A 291 -28.47 13.84 5.59
CA LYS A 291 -29.43 14.89 5.24
C LYS A 291 -29.23 16.19 6.04
N SER A 292 -28.79 16.12 7.29
CA SER A 292 -28.56 17.30 8.14
C SER A 292 -27.48 18.25 7.62
N PHE A 293 -26.64 17.80 6.69
CA PHE A 293 -25.61 18.62 6.04
C PHE A 293 -26.14 19.40 4.83
N ILE A 294 -27.42 19.24 4.48
CA ILE A 294 -28.10 20.06 3.48
C ILE A 294 -28.53 21.38 4.12
N SER A 295 -28.15 22.49 3.50
CA SER A 295 -28.50 23.84 3.94
C SER A 295 -28.79 24.75 2.75
N ASP A 296 -29.45 25.88 3.01
CA ASP A 296 -29.59 26.95 2.02
C ASP A 296 -28.35 27.86 2.07
N PHE A 297 -27.81 28.18 0.90
CA PHE A 297 -26.71 29.13 0.74
C PHE A 297 -26.92 29.94 -0.54
N LYS A 298 -27.00 31.27 -0.40
CA LYS A 298 -27.27 32.20 -1.51
C LYS A 298 -28.50 31.79 -2.36
N GLY A 299 -29.58 31.37 -1.70
CA GLY A 299 -30.83 30.98 -2.36
C GLY A 299 -30.79 29.62 -3.09
N ARG A 300 -29.75 28.81 -2.87
CA ARG A 300 -29.61 27.46 -3.45
C ARG A 300 -29.38 26.43 -2.34
N LYS A 301 -29.91 25.23 -2.51
CA LYS A 301 -29.57 24.08 -1.64
C LYS A 301 -28.14 23.65 -1.91
N VAL A 302 -27.38 23.47 -0.84
CA VAL A 302 -26.00 23.00 -0.88
C VAL A 302 -25.80 21.89 0.13
N TYR A 303 -24.90 20.96 -0.17
CA TYR A 303 -24.41 19.97 0.77
C TYR A 303 -23.06 20.41 1.32
N LYS A 304 -22.95 20.56 2.65
CA LYS A 304 -21.72 21.00 3.32
C LYS A 304 -21.12 19.88 4.14
N HIS A 305 -19.99 19.33 3.72
CA HIS A 305 -19.31 18.30 4.50
C HIS A 305 -17.80 18.43 4.47
N ILE A 306 -17.16 17.88 5.49
CA ILE A 306 -15.72 17.68 5.48
C ILE A 306 -15.48 16.35 4.78
N ALA A 307 -14.85 16.37 3.60
CA ALA A 307 -14.57 15.15 2.87
C ALA A 307 -13.72 14.20 3.73
N SER A 308 -14.10 12.92 3.75
CA SER A 308 -13.52 11.90 4.63
C SER A 308 -11.98 11.82 4.60
N LYS A 309 -11.35 12.10 3.45
CA LYS A 309 -9.88 12.11 3.30
C LYS A 309 -9.20 13.39 3.79
N THR A 310 -9.90 14.52 3.83
CA THR A 310 -9.34 15.82 4.26
C THR A 310 -9.66 16.15 5.72
N ARG A 311 -10.51 15.35 6.37
CA ARG A 311 -10.87 15.48 7.79
C ARG A 311 -9.65 15.56 8.71
N ASN A 312 -8.60 14.81 8.41
CA ASN A 312 -7.39 14.74 9.24
C ASN A 312 -6.22 15.61 8.71
N SER A 313 -6.39 16.29 7.57
CA SER A 313 -5.29 17.06 6.95
C SER A 313 -5.55 18.55 6.85
N SER A 314 -6.74 18.98 6.42
CA SER A 314 -7.03 20.40 6.19
C SER A 314 -8.35 20.88 6.78
N GLY A 315 -9.26 19.97 7.19
CA GLY A 315 -10.54 20.33 7.82
C GLY A 315 -11.47 21.18 6.95
N LYS A 316 -11.13 21.38 5.67
CA LYS A 316 -11.88 22.25 4.76
C LYS A 316 -13.26 21.65 4.48
N ILE A 317 -14.28 22.49 4.68
CA ILE A 317 -15.67 22.18 4.35
C ILE A 317 -15.84 22.30 2.84
N ALA A 318 -16.13 21.19 2.18
CA ALA A 318 -16.61 21.20 0.81
C ALA A 318 -18.07 21.68 0.82
N THR A 319 -18.39 22.64 -0.05
CA THR A 319 -19.76 23.11 -0.25
C THR A 319 -20.17 22.77 -1.66
N ILE A 320 -21.07 21.79 -1.83
CA ILE A 320 -21.47 21.26 -3.13
C ILE A 320 -22.87 21.79 -3.46
N PRO A 321 -23.05 22.60 -4.51
CA PRO A 321 -24.37 22.98 -4.97
C PRO A 321 -25.18 21.77 -5.42
N LEU A 322 -26.44 21.69 -4.98
CA LEU A 322 -27.37 20.64 -5.39
C LEU A 322 -28.28 21.18 -6.48
N SER A 323 -28.27 20.54 -7.64
CA SER A 323 -29.25 20.82 -8.70
C SER A 323 -30.64 20.31 -8.30
N ASN A 324 -31.69 20.82 -8.92
CA ASN A 324 -33.06 20.35 -8.68
C ASN A 324 -33.18 18.84 -8.93
N LEU A 325 -32.51 18.32 -9.97
CA LEU A 325 -32.48 16.89 -10.26
C LEU A 325 -31.77 16.09 -9.15
N ALA A 326 -30.70 16.62 -8.56
CA ALA A 326 -30.03 15.96 -7.43
C ALA A 326 -30.95 15.89 -6.20
N ILE A 327 -31.74 16.93 -5.95
CA ILE A 327 -32.74 16.96 -4.86
C ILE A 327 -33.85 15.94 -5.14
N GLU A 328 -34.39 15.92 -6.36
CA GLU A 328 -35.43 14.95 -6.76
C GLU A 328 -34.95 13.50 -6.58
N ILE A 329 -33.69 13.22 -6.93
CA ILE A 329 -33.07 11.91 -6.70
C ILE A 329 -33.00 11.58 -5.20
N LEU A 330 -32.60 12.54 -4.37
CA LEU A 330 -32.55 12.34 -2.91
C LEU A 330 -33.94 12.04 -2.34
N GLU A 331 -34.97 12.73 -2.81
CA GLU A 331 -36.36 12.49 -2.39
C GLU A 331 -36.84 11.09 -2.79
N LYS A 332 -36.56 10.65 -4.03
CA LYS A 332 -36.87 9.28 -4.49
C LYS A 332 -36.17 8.19 -3.70
N LEU A 333 -35.00 8.50 -3.15
CA LEU A 333 -34.21 7.59 -2.31
C LEU A 333 -34.51 7.75 -0.81
N ASP A 334 -35.49 8.57 -0.42
CA ASP A 334 -35.79 8.90 0.99
C ASP A 334 -34.53 9.37 1.75
N TYR A 335 -33.66 10.12 1.07
CA TYR A 335 -32.37 10.59 1.57
C TYR A 335 -31.43 9.48 2.09
N LYS A 336 -31.62 8.23 1.64
CA LYS A 336 -30.79 7.07 1.99
C LYS A 336 -29.91 6.66 0.82
N LEU A 337 -28.64 7.03 0.88
CA LEU A 337 -27.66 6.69 -0.16
C LEU A 337 -26.85 5.42 0.14
N LYS A 338 -26.63 5.10 1.41
CA LYS A 338 -25.91 3.90 1.84
C LYS A 338 -26.83 2.68 1.87
N LEU A 339 -27.23 2.21 0.70
CA LEU A 339 -28.11 1.05 0.56
C LEU A 339 -27.35 -0.26 0.28
N TYR A 340 -26.18 -0.16 -0.38
CA TYR A 340 -25.45 -1.32 -0.90
C TYR A 340 -23.94 -1.19 -0.65
N SER A 341 -23.21 -2.30 -0.80
CA SER A 341 -21.74 -2.30 -0.78
C SER A 341 -21.18 -1.81 -2.12
N ASN A 342 -19.98 -1.20 -2.12
CA ASN A 342 -19.34 -0.72 -3.35
C ASN A 342 -19.19 -1.81 -4.42
N GLY A 343 -18.85 -3.04 -3.99
CA GLY A 343 -18.68 -4.17 -4.89
C GLY A 343 -19.99 -4.53 -5.59
N TYR A 344 -21.06 -4.70 -4.81
CA TYR A 344 -22.39 -5.01 -5.34
C TYR A 344 -22.91 -3.88 -6.24
N THR A 345 -22.77 -2.62 -5.82
CA THR A 345 -23.21 -1.47 -6.62
C THR A 345 -22.55 -1.42 -7.99
N ASN A 346 -21.24 -1.65 -8.10
CA ASN A 346 -20.58 -1.64 -9.41
C ASN A 346 -20.97 -2.83 -10.29
N LEU A 347 -21.16 -4.02 -9.70
CA LEU A 347 -21.62 -5.19 -10.45
C LEU A 347 -23.00 -4.91 -11.10
N VAL A 348 -23.97 -4.50 -10.29
CA VAL A 348 -25.32 -4.19 -10.79
C VAL A 348 -25.33 -2.97 -11.72
N LEU A 349 -24.46 -1.99 -11.49
CA LEU A 349 -24.29 -0.85 -12.39
C LEU A 349 -23.83 -1.30 -13.79
N HIS A 350 -22.89 -2.23 -13.89
CA HIS A 350 -22.50 -2.76 -15.20
C HIS A 350 -23.65 -3.50 -15.87
N ASP A 351 -24.39 -4.33 -15.12
CA ASP A 351 -25.52 -5.09 -15.64
C ASP A 351 -26.64 -4.18 -16.14
N LEU A 352 -27.04 -3.15 -15.37
CA LEU A 352 -28.08 -2.21 -15.77
C LEU A 352 -27.65 -1.37 -16.97
N LEU A 353 -26.38 -0.92 -17.04
CA LEU A 353 -25.91 -0.12 -18.17
C LEU A 353 -25.85 -0.96 -19.44
N LYS A 354 -25.46 -2.23 -19.35
CA LYS A 354 -25.49 -3.18 -20.45
C LYS A 354 -26.91 -3.39 -20.97
N GLU A 355 -27.90 -3.54 -20.09
CA GLU A 355 -29.31 -3.73 -20.45
C GLU A 355 -29.88 -2.54 -21.26
N THR A 356 -29.44 -1.32 -20.96
CA THR A 356 -29.92 -0.12 -21.69
C THR A 356 -29.45 -0.05 -23.14
N ASN A 357 -28.35 -0.71 -23.49
CA ASN A 357 -27.62 -0.53 -24.76
C ASN A 357 -27.22 0.93 -25.07
N PHE A 358 -27.25 1.85 -24.09
CA PHE A 358 -26.97 3.28 -24.34
C PHE A 358 -25.47 3.59 -24.49
N PHE A 359 -24.60 2.70 -24.01
CA PHE A 359 -23.16 2.90 -23.87
C PHE A 359 -22.39 1.71 -24.46
N ASP A 360 -22.85 1.24 -25.61
CA ASP A 360 -22.40 0.00 -26.26
C ASP A 360 -21.25 0.21 -27.26
N GLU A 361 -20.87 1.47 -27.49
CA GLU A 361 -19.77 1.85 -28.37
C GLU A 361 -18.42 1.35 -27.84
N LEU A 362 -17.54 0.97 -28.77
CA LEU A 362 -16.18 0.58 -28.47
C LEU A 362 -15.36 1.80 -28.06
N THR A 363 -14.57 1.61 -27.01
CA THR A 363 -13.61 2.59 -26.54
C THR A 363 -12.23 2.25 -27.08
N ARG A 364 -11.26 3.16 -26.92
CA ARG A 364 -9.84 2.87 -27.19
C ARG A 364 -9.18 2.06 -26.07
N SER A 365 -9.93 1.68 -25.02
CA SER A 365 -9.37 0.90 -23.90
C SER A 365 -9.35 -0.55 -24.27
N GLU A 366 -8.21 -1.18 -24.07
CA GLU A 366 -7.97 -2.57 -24.43
C GLU A 366 -7.79 -3.43 -23.18
N ASP A 367 -8.35 -4.63 -23.21
CA ASP A 367 -8.09 -5.66 -22.22
C ASP A 367 -6.65 -6.17 -22.38
N SER A 368 -5.87 -6.09 -21.31
CA SER A 368 -4.44 -6.40 -21.34
C SER A 368 -4.11 -7.86 -21.65
N GLU A 369 -5.08 -8.78 -21.55
CA GLU A 369 -4.85 -10.21 -21.75
C GLU A 369 -5.37 -10.69 -23.11
N THR A 370 -6.53 -10.19 -23.52
CA THR A 370 -7.22 -10.63 -24.75
C THR A 370 -7.02 -9.69 -25.93
N GLY A 371 -6.53 -8.47 -25.69
CA GLY A 371 -6.41 -7.43 -26.70
C GLY A 371 -7.75 -6.88 -27.19
N LYS A 372 -8.85 -7.23 -26.51
CA LYS A 372 -10.20 -6.83 -26.92
C LYS A 372 -10.47 -5.40 -26.47
N LEU A 373 -11.02 -4.59 -27.36
CA LEU A 373 -11.52 -3.26 -27.00
C LEU A 373 -12.74 -3.38 -26.09
N HIS A 374 -12.73 -2.61 -25.00
CA HIS A 374 -13.83 -2.51 -24.07
C HIS A 374 -14.96 -1.66 -24.64
N LYS A 375 -16.19 -2.10 -24.43
CA LYS A 375 -17.38 -1.25 -24.58
C LYS A 375 -17.41 -0.21 -23.48
N ARG A 376 -18.06 0.93 -23.75
CA ARG A 376 -18.07 2.06 -22.82
C ARG A 376 -18.70 1.71 -21.47
N TYR A 377 -19.80 0.95 -21.44
CA TYR A 377 -20.43 0.52 -20.18
C TYR A 377 -19.49 -0.32 -19.28
N GLU A 378 -18.52 -1.04 -19.85
CA GLU A 378 -17.55 -1.84 -19.08
C GLU A 378 -16.54 -0.97 -18.31
N LEU A 379 -16.39 0.31 -18.69
CA LEU A 379 -15.49 1.26 -18.03
C LEU A 379 -16.21 2.19 -17.04
N LEU A 380 -17.55 2.18 -17.05
CA LEU A 380 -18.39 2.98 -16.17
C LEU A 380 -18.55 2.28 -14.81
N SER A 381 -18.03 2.94 -13.78
CA SER A 381 -18.16 2.53 -12.37
C SER A 381 -18.64 3.73 -11.56
N MET A 382 -19.01 3.52 -10.29
CA MET A 382 -19.41 4.60 -9.38
C MET A 382 -18.39 5.76 -9.35
N HIS A 383 -17.10 5.46 -9.50
CA HIS A 383 -16.08 6.50 -9.54
C HIS A 383 -16.17 7.41 -10.77
N ARG A 384 -16.69 6.91 -11.90
CA ARG A 384 -16.92 7.69 -13.10
C ARG A 384 -18.02 8.73 -12.94
N GLY A 385 -18.89 8.62 -11.93
CA GLY A 385 -19.82 9.68 -11.60
C GLY A 385 -19.09 10.97 -11.25
N ARG A 386 -18.06 10.87 -10.41
CA ARG A 386 -17.21 12.02 -10.08
C ARG A 386 -16.42 12.56 -11.28
N ASP A 387 -15.85 11.67 -12.10
CA ASP A 387 -15.18 12.08 -13.35
C ASP A 387 -16.18 12.86 -14.24
N SER A 388 -17.44 12.41 -14.32
CA SER A 388 -18.51 13.04 -15.11
C SER A 388 -18.89 14.42 -14.57
N PHE A 389 -19.06 14.57 -13.26
CA PHE A 389 -19.31 15.87 -12.65
C PHE A 389 -18.23 16.89 -12.99
N ILE A 390 -16.96 16.52 -12.79
CA ILE A 390 -15.82 17.40 -13.05
C ILE A 390 -15.73 17.74 -14.52
N THR A 391 -15.83 16.75 -15.40
CA THR A 391 -15.69 16.95 -16.84
C THR A 391 -16.83 17.81 -17.41
N ASN A 392 -18.06 17.66 -16.93
CA ASN A 392 -19.17 18.50 -17.37
C ASN A 392 -19.03 19.95 -16.92
N LEU A 393 -18.35 20.23 -15.80
CA LEU A 393 -18.28 21.57 -15.21
C LEU A 393 -16.96 22.31 -15.47
N ILE A 394 -15.88 21.62 -15.86
CA ILE A 394 -14.53 22.22 -15.96
C ILE A 394 -14.44 23.44 -16.88
N ASN A 395 -15.27 23.47 -17.94
CA ASN A 395 -15.30 24.57 -18.90
C ASN A 395 -16.38 25.63 -18.59
N ILE A 396 -17.18 25.44 -17.54
CA ILE A 396 -18.33 26.30 -17.21
C ILE A 396 -18.12 27.00 -15.86
N VAL A 397 -17.54 26.29 -14.89
CA VAL A 397 -17.37 26.75 -13.52
C VAL A 397 -15.93 27.22 -13.31
N PRO A 398 -15.69 28.38 -12.67
CA PRO A 398 -14.35 28.80 -12.30
C PRO A 398 -13.58 27.70 -11.56
N LEU A 399 -12.33 27.44 -11.95
CA LEU A 399 -11.54 26.31 -11.43
C LEU A 399 -11.45 26.27 -9.91
N HIS A 400 -11.31 27.43 -9.26
CA HIS A 400 -11.22 27.52 -7.80
C HIS A 400 -12.51 27.07 -7.11
N GLU A 401 -13.68 27.33 -7.69
CA GLU A 401 -14.97 26.85 -7.19
C GLU A 401 -15.09 25.34 -7.41
N LEU A 402 -14.78 24.85 -8.61
CA LEU A 402 -14.85 23.42 -8.90
C LEU A 402 -13.90 22.60 -8.01
N MET A 403 -12.71 23.12 -7.73
CA MET A 403 -11.78 22.53 -6.76
C MET A 403 -12.35 22.53 -5.34
N SER A 404 -13.09 23.57 -4.95
CA SER A 404 -13.80 23.64 -3.67
C SER A 404 -14.91 22.58 -3.60
N TYR A 405 -15.76 22.49 -4.63
CA TYR A 405 -16.85 21.51 -4.71
C TYR A 405 -16.34 20.08 -4.57
N THR A 406 -15.18 19.80 -5.16
CA THR A 406 -14.63 18.44 -5.23
C THR A 406 -13.54 18.17 -4.19
N SER A 407 -13.23 19.14 -3.32
CA SER A 407 -12.20 19.04 -2.27
C SER A 407 -10.82 18.67 -2.83
N HIS A 408 -10.39 19.34 -3.91
CA HIS A 408 -9.03 19.21 -4.43
C HIS A 408 -8.17 20.39 -3.98
N GLU A 409 -6.99 20.10 -3.44
CA GLU A 409 -6.03 21.13 -3.03
C GLU A 409 -5.09 21.54 -4.17
N LYS A 410 -4.82 20.62 -5.11
CA LYS A 410 -3.89 20.84 -6.24
C LYS A 410 -4.61 20.66 -7.57
N LEU A 411 -4.40 21.58 -8.51
CA LEU A 411 -4.98 21.50 -9.86
C LEU A 411 -4.56 20.21 -10.58
N SER A 412 -3.31 19.80 -10.43
CA SER A 412 -2.80 18.54 -11.02
C SER A 412 -3.52 17.29 -10.52
N THR A 413 -4.22 17.36 -9.38
CA THR A 413 -5.06 16.25 -8.91
C THR A 413 -6.45 16.29 -9.51
N LEU A 414 -7.03 17.48 -9.73
CA LEU A 414 -8.31 17.67 -10.43
C LEU A 414 -8.19 17.24 -11.90
N GLN A 415 -7.10 17.61 -12.57
CA GLN A 415 -6.85 17.28 -13.98
C GLN A 415 -6.86 15.77 -14.28
N LYS A 416 -6.61 14.92 -13.27
CA LYS A 416 -6.70 13.46 -13.40
C LYS A 416 -8.13 12.93 -13.52
N TYR A 417 -9.15 13.77 -13.29
CA TYR A 417 -10.56 13.42 -13.42
C TYR A 417 -11.15 13.83 -14.77
N ILE A 418 -10.46 14.68 -15.52
CA ILE A 418 -10.94 15.22 -16.79
C ILE A 418 -10.88 14.15 -17.87
N ASP A 419 -11.98 13.99 -18.59
CA ASP A 419 -12.07 13.17 -19.78
C ASP A 419 -11.66 13.97 -21.03
N TYR A 420 -10.39 13.86 -21.41
CA TYR A 420 -9.82 14.52 -22.59
C TYR A 420 -10.27 13.89 -23.92
N SER A 421 -11.08 12.84 -23.90
CA SER A 421 -11.66 12.28 -25.12
C SER A 421 -12.88 13.05 -25.64
N ARG A 422 -13.41 13.98 -24.84
CA ARG A 422 -14.51 14.84 -25.27
C ARG A 422 -14.08 15.83 -26.34
N ASP A 423 -14.97 16.09 -27.28
CA ASP A 423 -14.75 17.09 -28.32
C ASP A 423 -14.53 18.48 -27.74
N ILE A 424 -13.70 19.24 -28.43
CA ILE A 424 -13.45 20.65 -28.11
C ILE A 424 -14.71 21.43 -28.47
N ASN A 425 -15.20 22.29 -27.57
CA ASN A 425 -16.31 23.19 -27.88
C ASN A 425 -15.75 24.49 -28.52
N PRO A 426 -15.96 24.73 -29.83
CA PRO A 426 -15.48 25.95 -30.49
C PRO A 426 -16.25 27.20 -30.06
N GLU A 427 -17.45 27.06 -29.48
CA GLU A 427 -18.28 28.19 -29.05
C GLU A 427 -17.60 29.08 -28.00
N TYR A 428 -16.62 28.58 -27.26
CA TYR A 428 -15.90 29.45 -26.32
C TYR A 428 -15.09 30.55 -27.00
N VAL A 429 -14.71 30.36 -28.26
CA VAL A 429 -13.97 31.37 -29.03
C VAL A 429 -14.91 32.42 -29.63
N THR A 430 -16.20 32.13 -29.78
CA THR A 430 -17.17 33.07 -30.35
C THR A 430 -17.40 34.29 -29.45
N ILE A 431 -16.92 34.27 -28.21
CA ILE A 431 -16.85 35.47 -27.36
C ILE A 431 -16.04 36.61 -27.98
N PHE A 432 -15.13 36.28 -28.91
CA PHE A 432 -14.34 37.26 -29.67
C PHE A 432 -14.98 37.65 -31.00
N ASP A 433 -16.09 37.03 -31.38
CA ASP A 433 -16.83 37.42 -32.57
C ASP A 433 -17.36 38.83 -32.37
N LYS A 434 -17.37 39.61 -33.45
CA LYS A 434 -17.98 40.94 -33.41
C LYS A 434 -19.47 40.77 -33.17
N ASN A 435 -20.01 41.50 -32.21
CA ASN A 435 -21.47 41.63 -32.09
C ASN A 435 -21.98 42.27 -33.39
N GLU A 436 -22.71 41.51 -34.19
CA GLU A 436 -23.45 42.01 -35.35
C GLU A 436 -24.70 42.81 -34.94
#